data_AF-A0A078I5Y2-F1
#
_entry.id   AF-A0A078I5Y2-F1
#
_cell.length_a   1.000
_cell.length_b   1.000
_cell.length_c   1.000
_cell.angle_alpha   90.00
_cell.angle_beta   90.00
_cell.angle_gamma   90.00
#
_symmetry.space_group_name_H-M   'P 1'
#
loop_
_entity.id
_entity.type
_entity.pdbx_description
1 polymer ?
#
loop_
_entity_poly.entity_id
_entity_poly.type
_entity_poly.pdbx_seq_one_letter_code
_entity_poly.pdbx_strand_id
1 'polypeptide(L)'
;MPSQPLSTSTVKAPKGFLPSELLLIETHRRIQIRPKQSAGAHPARGSNRKPRPRLSPSLQHRNWWWSSRDQSCGVSLSGRGNLIVEYPGSVPGKILSFVGMHMDVVTANPDEWEFDPFSLSIDGDKLRGRGTTDCHGHVALVTELMKRLGETKPACWCGHAGLLDKLKSGPLFWIDTADKQPCIGTGGMIPWKLHFTGKLFHSGLAHKAINAMVLGMEGLKEIQSRFYRDFPPHPQEKVYGFATPSTMKPTQWSYPGGGINQIPGECTVSGDVRLCFSNVKEVMKKLQEYYVLPDEDLRGRLTLSFDEASAGVACNLDSRGYHVLCNATKEVVGHVKPYSITGTLPLIRDLKDEGFDVQTSGYGLMATYHAKNEYCLLTDMCQGFDVFVRIISQLEQD
;
A
#
# COMPACT_ATOMS: atom_id res chain seq x y z
N MET A 1 -19.00 11.09 47.19
CA MET A 1 -19.73 11.92 46.21
C MET A 1 -19.77 11.15 44.90
N PRO A 2 -20.93 10.90 44.27
CA PRO A 2 -20.96 10.22 42.99
C PRO A 2 -20.52 11.21 41.89
N SER A 3 -19.54 10.79 41.10
CA SER A 3 -19.03 11.49 39.92
C SER A 3 -20.15 11.68 38.89
N GLN A 4 -20.38 12.92 38.49
CA GLN A 4 -21.27 13.25 37.37
C GLN A 4 -20.69 12.69 36.05
N PRO A 5 -21.53 12.20 35.12
CA PRO A 5 -21.08 11.80 33.80
C PRO A 5 -20.66 13.04 32.99
N LEU A 6 -19.48 12.97 32.36
CA LEU A 6 -19.02 13.92 31.35
C LEU A 6 -20.06 14.00 30.24
N SER A 7 -20.70 15.16 30.12
CA SER A 7 -21.58 15.52 29.02
C SER A 7 -20.77 15.50 27.72
N THR A 8 -20.99 14.50 26.86
CA THR A 8 -20.49 14.48 25.48
C THR A 8 -21.23 15.54 24.67
N SER A 9 -20.74 16.79 24.69
CA SER A 9 -21.17 17.77 23.70
C SER A 9 -20.59 17.35 22.35
N THR A 10 -21.43 16.78 21.49
CA THR A 10 -21.09 16.61 20.07
C THR A 10 -20.87 18.01 19.49
N VAL A 11 -19.61 18.44 19.43
CA VAL A 11 -19.18 19.59 18.64
C VAL A 11 -19.51 19.25 17.19
N LYS A 12 -20.65 19.77 16.71
CA LYS A 12 -21.01 19.71 15.29
C LYS A 12 -20.07 20.63 14.53
N ALA A 13 -19.65 20.21 13.34
CA ALA A 13 -18.92 21.06 12.42
C ALA A 13 -19.62 22.44 12.30
N PRO A 14 -18.87 23.55 12.19
CA PRO A 14 -19.46 24.87 12.00
C PRO A 14 -20.48 24.84 10.86
N LYS A 15 -21.64 25.50 11.04
CA LYS A 15 -22.67 25.54 9.99
C LYS A 15 -22.05 26.00 8.68
N GLY A 16 -22.22 25.17 7.64
CA GLY A 16 -21.68 25.41 6.32
C GLY A 16 -20.30 24.81 6.05
N PHE A 17 -19.54 24.31 7.04
CA PHE A 17 -18.18 23.76 6.84
C PHE A 17 -18.16 22.52 5.95
N LEU A 18 -19.16 21.64 6.05
CA LEU A 18 -19.25 20.44 5.22
C LEU A 18 -19.46 20.82 3.74
N PRO A 19 -18.70 20.22 2.80
CA PRO A 19 -18.90 20.47 1.39
C PRO A 19 -20.25 19.90 0.95
N SER A 20 -20.84 20.51 -0.07
CA SER A 20 -21.92 19.86 -0.78
C SER A 20 -21.38 18.67 -1.57
N GLU A 21 -22.23 17.68 -1.82
CA GLU A 21 -21.94 16.56 -2.72
C GLU A 21 -21.38 17.04 -4.07
N LEU A 22 -21.93 18.14 -4.60
CA LEU A 22 -21.49 18.76 -5.84
C LEU A 22 -20.03 19.24 -5.81
N LEU A 23 -19.55 19.77 -4.67
CA LEU A 23 -18.17 20.22 -4.53
C LEU A 23 -17.20 19.05 -4.53
N LEU A 24 -17.54 17.97 -3.83
CA LEU A 24 -16.73 16.75 -3.84
C LEU A 24 -16.66 16.12 -5.23
N ILE A 25 -17.80 16.04 -5.93
CA ILE A 25 -17.85 15.57 -7.33
C ILE A 25 -16.96 16.42 -8.23
N GLU A 26 -17.05 17.76 -8.15
CA GLU A 26 -16.27 18.67 -9.00
C GLU A 26 -14.78 18.56 -8.72
N THR A 27 -14.37 18.50 -7.45
CA THR A 27 -12.97 18.28 -7.06
C THR A 27 -12.48 16.93 -7.60
N HIS A 28 -13.28 15.88 -7.47
CA HIS A 28 -12.92 14.55 -7.97
C HIS A 28 -12.78 14.53 -9.49
N ARG A 29 -13.69 15.22 -10.20
CA ARG A 29 -13.67 15.34 -11.67
C ARG A 29 -12.42 16.05 -12.16
N ARG A 30 -11.92 17.07 -11.44
CA ARG A 30 -10.69 17.79 -11.76
C ARG A 30 -9.43 16.94 -11.58
N ILE A 31 -9.40 16.12 -10.53
CA ILE A 31 -8.29 15.20 -10.26
C ILE A 31 -8.26 14.06 -11.28
N GLN A 32 -9.42 13.63 -11.76
CA GLN A 32 -9.55 12.57 -12.77
C GLN A 32 -9.02 12.98 -14.16
N ILE A 33 -8.59 14.23 -14.37
CA ILE A 33 -8.12 14.71 -15.68
C ILE A 33 -6.69 14.20 -15.94
N ARG A 34 -6.56 13.24 -16.88
CA ARG A 34 -5.30 12.62 -17.33
C ARG A 34 -4.51 11.95 -16.18
N PRO A 35 -5.04 10.85 -15.61
CA PRO A 35 -4.31 10.05 -14.63
C PRO A 35 -2.90 9.70 -15.13
N LYS A 36 -1.90 9.89 -14.28
CA LYS A 36 -0.55 9.39 -14.57
C LYS A 36 -0.52 7.90 -14.28
N GLN A 37 -0.56 7.07 -15.31
CA GLN A 37 -0.40 5.65 -15.12
C GLN A 37 1.03 5.33 -14.66
N SER A 38 1.17 4.57 -13.59
CA SER A 38 2.47 4.01 -13.21
C SER A 38 2.89 3.03 -14.31
N ALA A 39 4.01 3.30 -14.99
CA ALA A 39 4.56 2.35 -15.95
C ALA A 39 4.82 1.03 -15.22
N GLY A 40 4.11 -0.03 -15.61
CA GLY A 40 4.40 -1.38 -15.14
C GLY A 40 5.87 -1.71 -15.41
N ALA A 41 6.51 -2.45 -14.52
CA ALA A 41 7.89 -2.87 -14.65
C ALA A 41 8.08 -3.76 -15.89
N HIS A 42 8.26 -3.15 -17.06
CA HIS A 42 8.84 -3.82 -18.22
C HIS A 42 10.36 -3.77 -18.10
N PRO A 43 11.08 -4.87 -18.41
CA PRO A 43 12.52 -4.91 -18.29
C PRO A 43 13.13 -3.90 -19.27
N ALA A 44 13.88 -2.94 -18.73
CA ALA A 44 14.62 -1.97 -19.50
C ALA A 44 15.54 -2.71 -20.49
N ARG A 45 15.30 -2.51 -21.79
CA ARG A 45 16.28 -2.88 -22.83
C ARG A 45 17.56 -2.10 -22.56
N GLY A 46 18.65 -2.84 -22.38
CA GLY A 46 19.95 -2.29 -22.00
C GLY A 46 20.45 -1.23 -22.97
N SER A 47 20.84 -0.08 -22.44
CA SER A 47 21.75 0.84 -23.13
C SER A 47 23.06 0.88 -22.36
N ASN A 48 24.11 0.36 -22.98
CA ASN A 48 25.50 0.42 -22.54
C ASN A 48 25.93 1.86 -22.21
N ARG A 49 26.15 2.18 -20.92
CA ARG A 49 27.06 3.26 -20.51
C ARG A 49 27.93 2.80 -19.34
N LYS A 50 29.24 2.97 -19.51
CA LYS A 50 30.33 2.51 -18.63
C LYS A 50 30.25 3.14 -17.22
N PRO A 51 30.70 2.42 -16.16
CA PRO A 51 30.70 2.93 -14.80
C PRO A 51 31.90 3.88 -14.55
N ARG A 52 31.70 4.90 -13.70
CA ARG A 52 32.77 5.72 -13.10
C ARG A 52 32.82 5.51 -11.58
N PRO A 53 33.98 5.75 -10.93
CA PRO A 53 34.40 4.98 -9.75
C PRO A 53 33.81 5.47 -8.42
N ARG A 54 33.70 4.53 -7.47
CA ARG A 54 33.31 4.73 -6.07
C ARG A 54 34.38 5.51 -5.31
N LEU A 55 33.95 6.44 -4.46
CA LEU A 55 34.74 6.97 -3.34
C LEU A 55 34.15 6.48 -2.01
N SER A 56 35.05 6.29 -1.04
CA SER A 56 34.88 5.63 0.26
C SER A 56 34.12 6.46 1.32
N PRO A 57 33.68 5.86 2.44
CA PRO A 57 32.75 6.47 3.39
C PRO A 57 33.45 7.11 4.60
N SER A 58 33.17 8.38 4.88
CA SER A 58 33.29 8.95 6.23
C SER A 58 32.56 10.28 6.37
N LEU A 59 31.79 10.37 7.47
CA LEU A 59 31.43 11.60 8.20
C LEU A 59 30.85 12.77 7.40
N GLN A 60 29.54 13.02 7.55
CA GLN A 60 29.06 14.26 8.15
C GLN A 60 27.56 14.24 8.48
N HIS A 61 27.29 14.55 9.74
CA HIS A 61 26.01 14.92 10.31
C HIS A 61 25.37 16.14 9.60
N ARG A 62 24.04 16.24 9.72
CA ARG A 62 23.18 17.44 9.58
C ARG A 62 22.94 17.95 8.16
N ASN A 63 21.76 17.66 7.62
CA ASN A 63 20.68 18.62 7.33
C ASN A 63 19.71 17.98 6.34
N TRP A 64 18.52 17.62 6.83
CA TRP A 64 17.46 17.03 6.04
C TRP A 64 16.48 18.14 5.64
N TRP A 65 16.48 18.57 4.37
CA TRP A 65 15.44 19.40 3.78
C TRP A 65 15.30 19.08 2.28
N TRP A 66 14.07 18.93 1.81
CA TRP A 66 13.75 18.90 0.38
C TRP A 66 12.83 20.08 0.03
N SER A 67 13.41 21.09 -0.61
CA SER A 67 12.75 21.93 -1.61
C SER A 67 13.12 21.36 -2.98
N SER A 68 12.34 21.67 -4.01
CA SER A 68 12.38 21.16 -5.41
C SER A 68 13.72 21.17 -6.19
N ARG A 69 14.88 21.28 -5.55
CA ARG A 69 16.21 21.09 -6.12
C ARG A 69 17.11 20.38 -5.09
N ASP A 70 17.22 19.06 -5.18
CA ASP A 70 18.50 18.31 -5.27
C ASP A 70 18.32 16.86 -4.77
N GLN A 71 18.76 15.90 -5.60
CA GLN A 71 18.46 14.47 -5.53
C GLN A 71 19.41 13.71 -4.60
N SER A 72 18.98 13.37 -3.38
CA SER A 72 19.53 12.19 -2.69
C SER A 72 18.60 11.67 -1.59
N CYS A 73 18.49 10.34 -1.52
CA CYS A 73 17.68 9.48 -0.64
C CYS A 73 16.26 9.15 -1.10
N GLY A 74 16.00 7.84 -1.26
CA GLY A 74 14.80 7.26 -1.88
C GLY A 74 14.93 7.12 -3.40
N VAL A 75 14.24 6.17 -4.01
CA VAL A 75 14.11 6.08 -5.47
C VAL A 75 13.33 7.31 -5.96
N SER A 76 14.00 8.45 -6.07
CA SER A 76 13.51 9.61 -6.81
C SER A 76 13.54 9.21 -8.27
N LEU A 77 12.43 8.67 -8.76
CA LEU A 77 12.20 8.64 -10.20
C LEU A 77 12.18 10.10 -10.66
N SER A 78 13.14 10.49 -11.50
CA SER A 78 13.17 11.82 -12.08
C SER A 78 11.80 12.17 -12.67
N GLY A 79 11.23 13.30 -12.25
CA GLY A 79 9.90 13.74 -12.68
C GLY A 79 8.71 13.32 -11.80
N ARG A 80 8.94 12.69 -10.64
CA ARG A 80 7.91 12.50 -9.59
C ARG A 80 8.21 13.36 -8.37
N GLY A 81 7.23 14.12 -7.91
CA GLY A 81 7.33 15.00 -6.74
C GLY A 81 6.19 14.75 -5.76
N ASN A 82 6.43 15.08 -4.49
CA ASN A 82 5.44 15.03 -3.43
C ASN A 82 4.82 16.41 -3.24
N LEU A 83 3.52 16.46 -2.95
CA LEU A 83 2.81 17.70 -2.59
C LEU A 83 2.55 17.69 -1.08
N ILE A 84 3.03 18.73 -0.40
CA ILE A 84 2.74 18.97 1.01
C ILE A 84 1.99 20.30 1.09
N VAL A 85 0.81 20.27 1.71
CA VAL A 85 0.00 21.46 1.96
C VAL A 85 -0.15 21.61 3.46
N GLU A 86 0.15 22.80 3.97
CA GLU A 86 0.04 23.13 5.39
C GLU A 86 -1.10 24.13 5.58
N TYR A 87 -1.88 23.91 6.64
CA TYR A 87 -2.83 24.89 7.15
C TYR A 87 -2.37 25.27 8.57
N PRO A 88 -2.23 26.56 8.91
CA PRO A 88 -1.65 26.99 10.18
C PRO A 88 -2.67 27.02 11.31
N GLY A 89 -2.30 26.42 12.42
CA GLY A 89 -3.17 26.18 13.55
C GLY A 89 -2.95 27.14 14.70
N SER A 90 -3.92 27.15 15.60
CA SER A 90 -3.97 28.07 16.74
C SER A 90 -3.07 27.64 17.91
N VAL A 91 -2.64 26.37 17.97
CA VAL A 91 -1.87 25.81 19.08
C VAL A 91 -0.50 25.31 18.62
N PRO A 92 0.62 25.88 19.11
CA PRO A 92 1.96 25.43 18.76
C PRO A 92 2.27 23.98 19.15
N GLY A 93 3.04 23.27 18.31
CA GLY A 93 3.55 21.91 18.59
C GLY A 93 2.55 20.77 18.44
N LYS A 94 1.27 21.11 18.31
CA LYS A 94 0.13 20.19 18.19
C LYS A 94 -0.18 19.99 16.70
N ILE A 95 0.23 18.84 16.16
CA ILE A 95 0.21 18.53 14.71
C ILE A 95 -0.67 17.29 14.46
N LEU A 96 -1.36 17.31 13.31
CA LEU A 96 -2.15 16.22 12.76
C LEU A 96 -1.78 16.12 11.27
N SER A 97 -1.75 14.91 10.72
CA SER A 97 -1.45 14.74 9.29
C SER A 97 -2.34 13.71 8.61
N PHE A 98 -2.86 14.07 7.44
CA PHE A 98 -3.45 13.15 6.48
C PHE A 98 -2.44 12.96 5.35
N VAL A 99 -1.95 11.73 5.18
CA VAL A 99 -0.88 11.39 4.23
C VAL A 99 -1.23 10.09 3.49
N GLY A 100 -0.36 9.61 2.61
CA GLY A 100 -0.50 8.29 2.00
C GLY A 100 -1.33 8.22 0.72
N MET A 101 -2.25 9.16 0.50
CA MET A 101 -2.95 9.25 -0.79
C MET A 101 -2.01 9.65 -1.93
N HIS A 102 -2.20 9.05 -3.10
CA HIS A 102 -1.33 9.21 -4.27
C HIS A 102 -2.12 9.59 -5.53
N MET A 103 -1.42 10.13 -6.52
CA MET A 103 -2.01 10.66 -7.77
C MET A 103 -1.66 9.82 -9.01
N ASP A 104 -0.88 8.75 -8.85
CA ASP A 104 -0.71 7.77 -9.92
C ASP A 104 -1.79 6.70 -9.85
N VAL A 105 -2.05 6.03 -10.97
CA VAL A 105 -3.04 4.95 -11.03
C VAL A 105 -2.46 3.76 -11.76
N VAL A 106 -2.96 2.57 -11.45
CA VAL A 106 -2.63 1.38 -12.23
C VAL A 106 -3.17 1.49 -13.66
N THR A 107 -2.54 0.77 -14.59
CA THR A 107 -2.94 0.75 -15.99
C THR A 107 -4.40 0.30 -16.16
N ALA A 108 -5.10 0.92 -17.11
CA ALA A 108 -6.42 0.50 -17.55
C ALA A 108 -6.43 0.42 -19.08
N ASN A 109 -6.96 -0.69 -19.62
CA ASN A 109 -7.25 -0.84 -21.04
C ASN A 109 -8.69 -0.39 -21.30
N PRO A 110 -8.95 0.75 -21.99
CA PRO A 110 -10.30 1.24 -22.22
C PRO A 110 -11.25 0.25 -22.89
N ASP A 111 -10.74 -0.65 -23.74
CA ASP A 111 -11.55 -1.66 -24.44
C ASP A 111 -12.16 -2.72 -23.50
N GLU A 112 -11.66 -2.80 -22.27
CA GLU A 112 -12.13 -3.74 -21.25
C GLU A 112 -13.09 -3.10 -20.23
N TRP A 113 -13.49 -1.84 -20.46
CA TRP A 113 -14.34 -1.07 -19.55
C TRP A 113 -15.69 -0.74 -20.18
N GLU A 114 -16.71 -0.66 -19.35
CA GLU A 114 -18.08 -0.28 -19.75
C GLU A 114 -18.26 1.25 -19.91
N PHE A 115 -17.28 2.02 -19.47
CA PHE A 115 -17.23 3.48 -19.53
C PHE A 115 -15.77 3.92 -19.65
N ASP A 116 -15.53 5.17 -20.05
CA ASP A 116 -14.16 5.69 -20.14
C ASP A 116 -13.48 5.69 -18.76
N PRO A 117 -12.40 4.91 -18.55
CA PRO A 117 -11.72 4.84 -17.25
C PRO A 117 -11.08 6.16 -16.84
N PHE A 118 -10.82 7.07 -17.79
CA PHE A 118 -10.05 8.29 -17.57
C PHE A 118 -10.90 9.55 -17.50
N SER A 119 -12.22 9.41 -17.48
CA SER A 119 -13.15 10.48 -17.15
C SER A 119 -14.07 10.06 -16.00
N LEU A 120 -14.38 11.01 -15.12
CA LEU A 120 -15.30 10.74 -14.02
C LEU A 120 -16.73 10.72 -14.57
N SER A 121 -17.39 9.57 -14.49
CA SER A 121 -18.81 9.42 -14.76
C SER A 121 -19.59 9.14 -13.47
N ILE A 122 -20.86 9.51 -13.44
CA ILE A 122 -21.72 9.40 -12.27
C ILE A 122 -22.89 8.50 -12.64
N ASP A 123 -23.15 7.49 -11.82
CA ASP A 123 -24.32 6.62 -11.93
C ASP A 123 -24.95 6.43 -10.55
N GLY A 124 -25.99 7.21 -10.27
CA GLY A 124 -26.56 7.32 -8.93
C GLY A 124 -25.50 7.74 -7.93
N ASP A 125 -25.24 6.88 -6.94
CA ASP A 125 -24.23 7.07 -5.91
C ASP A 125 -22.81 6.65 -6.34
N LYS A 126 -22.66 5.99 -7.49
CA LYS A 126 -21.35 5.51 -7.98
C LYS A 126 -20.62 6.61 -8.71
N LEU A 127 -19.44 6.96 -8.22
CA LEU A 127 -18.45 7.77 -8.93
C LEU A 127 -17.49 6.82 -9.63
N ARG A 128 -17.59 6.75 -10.96
CA ARG A 128 -16.95 5.75 -11.82
C ARG A 128 -15.71 6.32 -12.50
N GLY A 129 -14.61 5.59 -12.45
CA GLY A 129 -13.34 5.97 -13.06
C GLY A 129 -12.15 5.26 -12.40
N ARG A 130 -11.07 5.04 -13.16
CA ARG A 130 -9.83 4.48 -12.62
C ARG A 130 -9.22 5.43 -11.58
N GLY A 131 -8.98 4.93 -10.38
CA GLY A 131 -8.45 5.68 -9.26
C GLY A 131 -9.49 6.36 -8.39
N THR A 132 -10.78 6.22 -8.67
CA THR A 132 -11.85 6.70 -7.78
C THR A 132 -11.81 6.06 -6.39
N THR A 133 -11.38 4.81 -6.33
CA THR A 133 -11.08 4.06 -5.11
C THR A 133 -9.58 4.07 -4.78
N ASP A 134 -8.68 4.14 -5.76
CA ASP A 134 -7.21 4.08 -5.54
C ASP A 134 -6.41 5.04 -6.46
N CYS A 135 -6.14 6.29 -6.07
CA CYS A 135 -6.46 6.92 -4.78
C CYS A 135 -6.97 8.37 -4.96
N HIS A 136 -7.41 8.73 -6.17
CA HIS A 136 -7.91 10.06 -6.52
C HIS A 136 -9.11 10.51 -5.67
N GLY A 137 -9.97 9.58 -5.25
CA GLY A 137 -11.10 9.90 -4.36
C GLY A 137 -10.61 10.44 -3.03
N HIS A 138 -9.60 9.81 -2.44
CA HIS A 138 -8.98 10.27 -1.20
C HIS A 138 -8.20 11.58 -1.37
N VAL A 139 -7.53 11.76 -2.52
CA VAL A 139 -6.93 13.06 -2.89
C VAL A 139 -8.01 14.14 -2.95
N ALA A 140 -9.20 13.84 -3.49
CA ALA A 140 -10.31 14.77 -3.53
C ALA A 140 -10.83 15.14 -2.14
N LEU A 141 -10.93 14.17 -1.23
CA LEU A 141 -11.34 14.41 0.17
C LEU A 141 -10.39 15.36 0.89
N VAL A 142 -9.08 15.09 0.84
CA VAL A 142 -8.07 15.94 1.50
C VAL A 142 -7.99 17.31 0.82
N THR A 143 -8.11 17.37 -0.51
CA THR A 143 -8.16 18.65 -1.24
C THR A 143 -9.34 19.51 -0.78
N GLU A 144 -10.53 18.92 -0.69
CA GLU A 144 -11.71 19.64 -0.22
C GLU A 144 -11.55 20.05 1.24
N LEU A 145 -11.00 19.20 2.11
CA LEU A 145 -10.74 19.54 3.51
C LEU A 145 -9.85 20.78 3.62
N MET A 146 -8.73 20.79 2.90
CA MET A 146 -7.78 21.92 2.90
C MET A 146 -8.39 23.20 2.33
N LYS A 147 -9.22 23.07 1.29
CA LYS A 147 -9.96 24.21 0.72
C LYS A 147 -10.96 24.79 1.72
N ARG A 148 -11.74 23.94 2.40
CA ARG A 148 -12.71 24.37 3.43
C ARG A 148 -12.02 25.03 4.61
N LEU A 149 -10.87 24.50 5.06
CA LEU A 149 -10.03 25.16 6.08
C LEU A 149 -9.56 26.54 5.62
N GLY A 150 -9.09 26.69 4.38
CA GLY A 150 -8.66 27.98 3.83
C GLY A 150 -9.78 29.01 3.66
N GLU A 151 -10.99 28.57 3.31
CA GLU A 151 -12.16 29.42 3.10
C GLU A 151 -12.80 29.86 4.42
N THR A 152 -13.00 28.93 5.35
CA THR A 152 -13.72 29.20 6.61
C THR A 152 -12.80 29.68 7.72
N LYS A 153 -11.49 29.44 7.60
CA LYS A 153 -10.44 29.83 8.53
C LYS A 153 -10.81 29.55 10.00
N PRO A 154 -11.25 28.33 10.34
CA PRO A 154 -11.62 28.02 11.71
C PRO A 154 -10.36 28.11 12.57
N ALA A 155 -10.54 28.54 13.83
CA ALA A 155 -9.49 28.39 14.83
C ALA A 155 -9.37 26.90 15.13
N CYS A 156 -8.40 26.22 14.51
CA CYS A 156 -8.24 24.79 14.68
C CYS A 156 -6.78 24.34 14.87
N TRP A 157 -6.59 23.10 15.31
CA TRP A 157 -5.31 22.44 15.49
C TRP A 157 -4.70 22.06 14.15
N CYS A 158 -3.58 22.68 13.82
CA CYS A 158 -2.79 22.34 12.64
C CYS A 158 -1.46 23.10 12.69
N GLY A 159 -0.55 22.72 13.58
CA GLY A 159 0.76 23.37 13.64
C GLY A 159 1.49 23.39 12.28
N HIS A 160 2.26 24.46 12.03
CA HIS A 160 3.24 24.53 10.92
C HIS A 160 4.22 23.36 11.01
N ALA A 161 4.47 22.66 9.91
CA ALA A 161 5.50 21.63 9.87
C ALA A 161 5.94 21.24 8.46
N GLY A 162 6.79 22.06 7.85
CA GLY A 162 7.54 21.69 6.64
C GLY A 162 8.58 20.57 6.83
N LEU A 163 8.50 19.77 7.90
CA LEU A 163 9.46 18.71 8.23
C LEU A 163 8.76 17.47 8.81
N LEU A 164 8.98 16.30 8.20
CA LEU A 164 8.38 15.01 8.61
C LEU A 164 8.59 14.70 10.11
N ASP A 165 9.76 15.00 10.67
CA ASP A 165 10.07 14.76 12.08
C ASP A 165 9.12 15.47 13.06
N LYS A 166 8.55 16.61 12.64
CA LYS A 166 7.59 17.33 13.49
C LYS A 166 6.22 16.66 13.50
N LEU A 167 5.87 15.86 12.49
CA LEU A 167 4.59 15.11 12.50
C LEU A 167 4.61 13.98 13.54
N LYS A 168 5.78 13.59 14.06
CA LYS A 168 5.90 12.63 15.18
C LYS A 168 5.22 13.13 16.47
N SER A 169 4.94 14.43 16.60
CA SER A 169 4.26 14.99 17.79
C SER A 169 2.75 14.74 17.83
N GLY A 170 2.18 14.15 16.78
CA GLY A 170 0.77 13.78 16.76
C GLY A 170 0.44 12.61 15.83
N PRO A 171 -0.85 12.29 15.68
CA PRO A 171 -1.29 11.16 14.89
C PRO A 171 -1.12 11.43 13.39
N LEU A 172 -0.71 10.37 12.67
CA LEU A 172 -0.55 10.35 11.23
C LEU A 172 -1.56 9.37 10.64
N PHE A 173 -2.49 9.88 9.84
CA PHE A 173 -3.53 9.10 9.17
C PHE A 173 -3.14 8.86 7.71
N TRP A 174 -2.77 7.62 7.39
CA TRP A 174 -2.54 7.15 6.02
C TRP A 174 -3.87 6.80 5.35
N ILE A 175 -4.22 7.54 4.30
CA ILE A 175 -5.51 7.45 3.63
C ILE A 175 -5.35 6.72 2.28
N ASP A 176 -5.57 5.42 2.26
CA ASP A 176 -5.38 4.58 1.05
C ASP A 176 -6.00 3.17 1.14
N THR A 177 -6.58 2.76 2.27
CA THR A 177 -6.92 1.33 2.48
C THR A 177 -8.26 0.89 1.88
N ALA A 178 -8.75 1.57 0.84
CA ALA A 178 -10.04 1.29 0.20
C ALA A 178 -11.24 1.45 1.15
N ASP A 179 -11.67 0.43 1.90
CA ASP A 179 -12.96 0.44 2.61
C ASP A 179 -13.05 1.50 3.72
N LYS A 180 -14.26 2.03 3.95
CA LYS A 180 -14.61 3.07 4.94
C LYS A 180 -14.57 2.64 6.42
N GLN A 181 -13.55 1.91 6.81
CA GLN A 181 -13.30 1.44 8.17
C GLN A 181 -11.81 1.59 8.53
N PRO A 182 -11.45 1.62 9.83
CA PRO A 182 -10.05 1.61 10.24
C PRO A 182 -9.37 0.32 9.75
N CYS A 183 -8.33 0.48 8.94
CA CYS A 183 -7.45 -0.62 8.58
C CYS A 183 -6.30 -0.64 9.61
N ILE A 184 -6.26 -1.69 10.43
CA ILE A 184 -5.34 -1.79 11.57
C ILE A 184 -4.11 -2.63 11.26
N GLY A 185 -4.02 -3.19 10.07
CA GLY A 185 -2.87 -3.97 9.64
C GLY A 185 -2.79 -4.14 8.13
N THR A 186 -1.57 -4.18 7.63
CA THR A 186 -1.26 -4.43 6.23
C THR A 186 -0.21 -5.52 6.12
N GLY A 187 -0.21 -6.22 4.99
CA GLY A 187 0.75 -7.28 4.72
C GLY A 187 2.07 -6.74 4.15
N GLY A 188 3.18 -7.38 4.53
CA GLY A 188 4.43 -7.26 3.80
C GLY A 188 4.40 -8.07 2.50
N MET A 189 5.37 -7.81 1.63
CA MET A 189 5.53 -8.52 0.36
C MET A 189 6.98 -8.92 0.14
N ILE A 190 7.21 -10.17 -0.25
CA ILE A 190 8.50 -10.65 -0.75
C ILE A 190 8.26 -11.24 -2.14
N PRO A 191 8.53 -10.49 -3.23
CA PRO A 191 8.51 -11.07 -4.56
C PRO A 191 9.66 -12.06 -4.70
N TRP A 192 9.37 -13.23 -5.25
CA TRP A 192 10.35 -14.30 -5.44
C TRP A 192 10.30 -14.84 -6.87
N LYS A 193 11.44 -15.35 -7.32
CA LYS A 193 11.61 -15.99 -8.62
C LYS A 193 12.44 -17.26 -8.46
N LEU A 194 11.86 -18.37 -8.90
CA LEU A 194 12.49 -19.68 -8.96
C LEU A 194 12.78 -20.01 -10.43
N HIS A 195 14.07 -20.09 -10.77
CA HIS A 195 14.53 -20.54 -12.08
C HIS A 195 15.00 -21.98 -12.01
N PHE A 196 14.47 -22.82 -12.89
CA PHE A 196 14.76 -24.24 -12.96
C PHE A 196 15.46 -24.55 -14.28
N THR A 197 16.62 -25.20 -14.20
CA THR A 197 17.43 -25.64 -15.34
C THR A 197 17.47 -27.16 -15.34
N GLY A 198 16.86 -27.78 -16.33
CA GLY A 198 16.97 -29.19 -16.68
C GLY A 198 17.82 -29.39 -17.93
N LYS A 199 17.36 -30.26 -18.84
CA LYS A 199 18.04 -30.60 -20.08
C LYS A 199 17.00 -30.87 -21.17
N LEU A 200 17.01 -30.02 -22.19
CA LEU A 200 16.11 -30.13 -23.33
C LEU A 200 16.46 -31.36 -24.17
N PHE A 201 15.46 -32.17 -24.53
CA PHE A 201 15.65 -33.27 -25.47
C PHE A 201 14.34 -33.74 -26.10
N HIS A 202 14.44 -34.61 -27.11
CA HIS A 202 13.27 -35.25 -27.73
C HIS A 202 12.52 -36.13 -26.72
N SER A 203 11.20 -35.94 -26.62
CA SER A 203 10.30 -36.66 -25.69
C SER A 203 10.36 -38.18 -25.82
N GLY A 204 10.49 -38.71 -27.04
CA GLY A 204 10.69 -40.15 -27.30
C GLY A 204 12.02 -40.73 -26.75
N LEU A 205 12.94 -39.88 -26.27
CA LEU A 205 14.21 -40.27 -25.67
C LEU A 205 14.35 -39.64 -24.27
N ALA A 206 13.29 -39.73 -23.46
CA ALA A 206 13.19 -39.06 -22.16
C ALA A 206 14.36 -39.31 -21.20
N HIS A 207 15.00 -40.48 -21.25
CA HIS A 207 16.20 -40.81 -20.46
C HIS A 207 17.41 -39.89 -20.73
N LYS A 208 17.39 -39.10 -21.82
CA LYS A 208 18.42 -38.10 -22.15
C LYS A 208 18.04 -36.68 -21.76
N ALA A 209 16.85 -36.47 -21.20
CA ALA A 209 16.29 -35.18 -20.82
C ALA A 209 16.17 -35.04 -19.30
N ILE A 210 16.07 -33.80 -18.84
CA ILE A 210 15.60 -33.46 -17.49
C ILE A 210 14.50 -32.42 -17.68
N ASN A 211 13.27 -32.79 -17.35
CA ASN A 211 12.13 -31.91 -17.54
C ASN A 211 12.12 -30.81 -16.47
N ALA A 212 12.46 -29.58 -16.87
CA ALA A 212 12.51 -28.45 -15.95
C ALA A 212 11.14 -28.14 -15.32
N MET A 213 10.02 -28.40 -16.02
CA MET A 213 8.69 -28.15 -15.46
C MET A 213 8.35 -29.11 -14.31
N VAL A 214 8.72 -30.38 -14.43
CA VAL A 214 8.49 -31.38 -13.37
C VAL A 214 9.34 -31.02 -12.15
N LEU A 215 10.62 -30.70 -12.37
CA LEU A 215 11.49 -30.17 -11.32
C LEU A 215 10.90 -28.91 -10.67
N GLY A 216 10.31 -28.03 -11.47
CA GLY A 216 9.60 -26.83 -11.05
C GLY A 216 8.45 -27.13 -10.09
N MET A 217 7.59 -28.09 -10.45
CA MET A 217 6.44 -28.49 -9.63
C MET A 217 6.88 -29.11 -8.29
N GLU A 218 7.86 -30.01 -8.31
CA GLU A 218 8.35 -30.68 -7.10
C GLU A 218 9.07 -29.69 -6.17
N GLY A 219 9.96 -28.86 -6.73
CA GLY A 219 10.69 -27.86 -5.96
C GLY A 219 9.78 -26.81 -5.34
N LEU A 220 8.81 -26.28 -6.10
CA LEU A 220 7.83 -25.33 -5.58
C LEU A 220 6.98 -25.94 -4.46
N LYS A 221 6.50 -27.18 -4.64
CA LYS A 221 5.69 -27.88 -3.64
C LYS A 221 6.45 -28.03 -2.32
N GLU A 222 7.72 -28.45 -2.38
CA GLU A 222 8.54 -28.61 -1.19
C GLU A 222 8.79 -27.27 -0.49
N ILE A 223 9.17 -26.23 -1.24
CA ILE A 223 9.41 -24.88 -0.70
C ILE A 223 8.14 -24.32 -0.03
N GLN A 224 6.97 -24.43 -0.69
CA GLN A 224 5.70 -24.00 -0.10
C GLN A 224 5.35 -24.80 1.15
N SER A 225 5.54 -26.13 1.14
CA SER A 225 5.24 -26.99 2.29
C SER A 225 6.10 -26.63 3.51
N ARG A 226 7.40 -26.33 3.30
CA ARG A 226 8.29 -25.85 4.35
C ARG A 226 7.90 -24.46 4.84
N PHE A 227 7.56 -23.54 3.94
CA PHE A 227 7.08 -22.21 4.29
C PHE A 227 5.88 -22.28 5.24
N TYR A 228 4.84 -23.06 4.91
CA TYR A 228 3.64 -23.16 5.76
C TYR A 228 3.88 -23.89 7.08
N ARG A 229 4.90 -24.75 7.16
CA ARG A 229 5.30 -25.41 8.41
C ARG A 229 6.07 -24.46 9.32
N ASP A 230 7.00 -23.70 8.76
CA ASP A 230 7.90 -22.83 9.52
C ASP A 230 7.23 -21.48 9.86
N PHE A 231 6.24 -21.05 9.06
CA PHE A 231 5.45 -19.83 9.25
C PHE A 231 3.95 -20.15 9.34
N PRO A 232 3.50 -20.88 10.39
CA PRO A 232 2.08 -21.17 10.59
C PRO A 232 1.28 -19.91 10.97
N PRO A 233 -0.06 -19.96 10.94
CA PRO A 233 -0.91 -18.84 11.35
C PRO A 233 -0.52 -18.29 12.73
N HIS A 234 -0.35 -16.98 12.81
CA HIS A 234 0.06 -16.29 14.03
C HIS A 234 -1.17 -15.84 14.84
N PRO A 235 -1.21 -15.99 16.17
CA PRO A 235 -2.39 -15.61 16.96
C PRO A 235 -2.84 -14.15 16.79
N GLN A 236 -1.91 -13.23 16.56
CA GLN A 236 -2.22 -11.82 16.32
C GLN A 236 -2.97 -11.57 15.01
N GLU A 237 -2.95 -12.49 14.04
CA GLU A 237 -3.73 -12.36 12.80
C GLU A 237 -5.23 -12.28 13.12
N LYS A 238 -5.70 -13.00 14.14
CA LYS A 238 -7.09 -12.91 14.62
C LYS A 238 -7.38 -11.59 15.32
N VAL A 239 -6.44 -11.10 16.13
CA VAL A 239 -6.58 -9.83 16.87
C VAL A 239 -6.68 -8.65 15.91
N TYR A 240 -5.87 -8.67 14.85
CA TYR A 240 -5.84 -7.63 13.83
C TYR A 240 -6.86 -7.84 12.70
N GLY A 241 -7.61 -8.94 12.70
CA GLY A 241 -8.64 -9.20 11.70
C GLY A 241 -8.11 -9.45 10.30
N PHE A 242 -6.94 -10.08 10.16
CA PHE A 242 -6.45 -10.56 8.86
C PHE A 242 -7.33 -11.71 8.38
N ALA A 243 -7.80 -11.63 7.12
CA ALA A 243 -8.65 -12.66 6.53
C ALA A 243 -7.91 -13.99 6.29
N THR A 244 -6.60 -13.92 6.06
CA THR A 244 -5.74 -15.08 5.81
C THR A 244 -4.41 -14.91 6.53
N PRO A 245 -3.76 -16.01 6.95
CA PRO A 245 -2.40 -15.97 7.46
C PRO A 245 -1.41 -15.58 6.37
N SER A 246 -0.12 -15.53 6.73
CA SER A 246 0.95 -15.37 5.74
C SER A 246 0.87 -16.47 4.65
N THR A 247 1.04 -16.07 3.38
CA THR A 247 0.93 -16.99 2.23
C THR A 247 2.10 -16.85 1.28
N MET A 248 2.46 -17.94 0.61
CA MET A 248 3.41 -17.96 -0.51
C MET A 248 2.70 -18.54 -1.72
N LYS A 249 2.52 -17.75 -2.79
CA LYS A 249 1.72 -18.16 -3.96
C LYS A 249 2.45 -17.87 -5.27
N PRO A 250 2.51 -18.82 -6.22
CA PRO A 250 2.95 -18.52 -7.58
C PRO A 250 1.91 -17.63 -8.26
N THR A 251 2.38 -16.62 -8.98
CA THR A 251 1.53 -15.71 -9.76
C THR A 251 1.87 -15.74 -11.25
N GLN A 252 3.06 -16.23 -11.60
CA GLN A 252 3.52 -16.33 -12.99
C GLN A 252 4.29 -17.64 -13.22
N TRP A 253 4.09 -18.23 -14.39
CA TRP A 253 4.85 -19.38 -14.89
C TRP A 253 5.25 -19.13 -16.33
N SER A 254 6.53 -19.28 -16.65
CA SER A 254 7.03 -19.17 -18.03
C SER A 254 8.04 -20.27 -18.37
N TYR A 255 8.09 -20.64 -19.64
CA TYR A 255 9.12 -21.50 -20.22
C TYR A 255 9.39 -21.06 -21.67
N PRO A 256 10.55 -21.38 -22.27
CA PRO A 256 10.96 -20.84 -23.58
C PRO A 256 10.12 -21.26 -24.79
N GLY A 257 9.06 -22.07 -24.62
CA GLY A 257 8.33 -22.70 -25.71
C GLY A 257 8.99 -23.99 -26.22
N GLY A 258 8.44 -24.57 -27.30
CA GLY A 258 8.91 -25.81 -27.91
C GLY A 258 7.77 -26.60 -28.56
N GLY A 259 8.13 -27.58 -29.39
CA GLY A 259 7.17 -28.54 -29.94
C GLY A 259 6.67 -29.52 -28.87
N ILE A 260 5.49 -30.10 -29.07
CA ILE A 260 4.92 -31.11 -28.14
C ILE A 260 5.86 -32.31 -27.92
N ASN A 261 6.75 -32.58 -28.87
CA ASN A 261 7.74 -33.64 -28.82
C ASN A 261 9.07 -33.22 -28.17
N GLN A 262 9.17 -32.04 -27.54
CA GLN A 262 10.36 -31.55 -26.86
C GLN A 262 10.11 -31.42 -25.35
N ILE A 263 10.96 -32.07 -24.55
CA ILE A 263 10.99 -31.87 -23.09
C ILE A 263 11.71 -30.55 -22.82
N PRO A 264 11.13 -29.59 -22.07
CA PRO A 264 11.75 -28.31 -21.83
C PRO A 264 12.94 -28.43 -20.89
N GLY A 265 14.04 -27.78 -21.28
CA GLY A 265 15.26 -27.70 -20.49
C GLY A 265 15.26 -26.57 -19.46
N GLU A 266 14.32 -25.64 -19.50
CA GLU A 266 14.26 -24.54 -18.54
C GLU A 266 12.81 -24.12 -18.27
N CYS A 267 12.53 -23.68 -17.04
CA CYS A 267 11.30 -22.96 -16.72
C CYS A 267 11.52 -22.00 -15.55
N THR A 268 10.65 -21.01 -15.43
CA THR A 268 10.68 -20.03 -14.36
C THR A 268 9.29 -19.91 -13.74
N VAL A 269 9.23 -20.01 -12.42
CA VAL A 269 8.02 -19.71 -11.64
C VAL A 269 8.31 -18.50 -10.76
N SER A 270 7.43 -17.52 -10.79
CA SER A 270 7.51 -16.34 -9.93
C SER A 270 6.24 -16.19 -9.11
N GLY A 271 6.35 -15.49 -8.00
CA GLY A 271 5.24 -15.22 -7.12
C GLY A 271 5.61 -14.22 -6.05
N ASP A 272 4.77 -14.14 -5.03
CA ASP A 272 5.05 -13.36 -3.85
C ASP A 272 4.75 -14.14 -2.57
N VAL A 273 5.38 -13.68 -1.49
CA VAL A 273 4.98 -14.00 -0.13
C VAL A 273 4.24 -12.80 0.42
N ARG A 274 3.00 -12.98 0.89
CA ARG A 274 2.29 -12.01 1.72
C ARG A 274 2.51 -12.33 3.18
N LEU A 275 3.09 -11.39 3.93
CA LEU A 275 3.47 -11.57 5.33
C LEU A 275 2.58 -10.76 6.26
N CYS A 276 2.07 -11.36 7.34
CA CYS A 276 1.35 -10.63 8.37
C CYS A 276 2.31 -10.12 9.47
N PHE A 277 2.86 -11.03 10.29
CA PHE A 277 3.70 -10.67 11.45
C PHE A 277 5.16 -11.16 11.37
N SER A 278 5.47 -12.05 10.42
CA SER A 278 6.82 -12.61 10.31
C SER A 278 7.85 -11.59 9.81
N ASN A 279 9.09 -11.73 10.27
CA ASN A 279 10.17 -10.84 9.86
C ASN A 279 10.62 -11.14 8.41
N VAL A 280 10.64 -10.11 7.56
CA VAL A 280 11.03 -10.23 6.14
C VAL A 280 12.40 -10.89 5.97
N LYS A 281 13.41 -10.45 6.74
CA LYS A 281 14.78 -10.96 6.61
C LYS A 281 14.88 -12.43 7.05
N GLU A 282 14.13 -12.81 8.08
CA GLU A 282 14.07 -14.20 8.54
C GLU A 282 13.42 -15.11 7.50
N VAL A 283 12.29 -14.69 6.92
CA VAL A 283 11.60 -15.44 5.87
C VAL A 283 12.48 -15.61 4.64
N MET A 284 13.14 -14.54 4.17
CA MET A 284 14.06 -14.61 3.03
C MET A 284 15.22 -15.58 3.31
N LYS A 285 15.80 -15.52 4.52
CA LYS A 285 16.87 -16.43 4.94
C LYS A 285 16.40 -17.89 4.93
N LYS A 286 15.22 -18.16 5.50
CA LYS A 286 14.64 -19.51 5.54
C LYS A 286 14.35 -20.07 4.15
N LEU A 287 13.78 -19.25 3.27
CA LEU A 287 13.51 -19.63 1.89
C LEU A 287 14.80 -19.96 1.11
N GLN A 288 15.92 -19.28 1.42
CA GLN A 288 17.24 -19.63 0.85
C GLN A 288 17.78 -20.94 1.43
N GLU A 289 17.60 -21.20 2.72
CA GLU A 289 18.04 -22.45 3.40
C GLU A 289 17.29 -23.69 2.90
N TYR A 290 16.09 -23.55 2.31
CA TYR A 290 15.34 -24.69 1.79
C TYR A 290 16.01 -25.36 0.59
N TYR A 291 17.06 -24.76 0.02
CA TYR A 291 17.78 -25.27 -1.12
C TYR A 291 19.09 -25.97 -0.73
N VAL A 292 19.12 -27.30 -0.92
CA VAL A 292 20.36 -28.10 -0.95
C VAL A 292 20.23 -29.11 -2.09
N LEU A 293 21.10 -29.01 -3.10
CA LEU A 293 21.25 -30.08 -4.11
C LEU A 293 22.23 -31.14 -3.59
N PRO A 294 21.97 -32.44 -3.80
CA PRO A 294 22.98 -33.49 -3.65
C PRO A 294 24.06 -33.41 -4.76
N ASP A 295 25.29 -33.79 -4.43
CA ASP A 295 26.43 -33.90 -5.35
C ASP A 295 26.30 -35.14 -6.25
N GLU A 296 25.72 -35.02 -7.46
CA GLU A 296 25.77 -36.09 -8.48
C GLU A 296 25.70 -35.55 -9.93
N ASP A 297 26.37 -36.25 -10.85
CA ASP A 297 26.85 -35.83 -12.19
C ASP A 297 25.80 -35.48 -13.27
N LEU A 298 24.48 -35.55 -12.98
CA LEU A 298 23.41 -35.02 -13.83
C LEU A 298 22.20 -34.61 -12.98
N ARG A 299 22.24 -33.43 -12.35
CA ARG A 299 21.08 -32.87 -11.63
C ARG A 299 20.65 -31.53 -12.21
N GLY A 300 19.34 -31.40 -12.39
CA GLY A 300 18.74 -30.11 -12.69
C GLY A 300 19.02 -29.11 -11.56
N ARG A 301 19.12 -27.83 -11.91
CA ARG A 301 19.45 -26.74 -11.00
C ARG A 301 18.21 -25.92 -10.68
N LEU A 302 18.10 -25.46 -9.43
CA LEU A 302 17.11 -24.46 -9.00
C LEU A 302 17.87 -23.24 -8.49
N THR A 303 17.46 -22.04 -8.90
CA THR A 303 17.99 -20.77 -8.37
C THR A 303 16.83 -19.93 -7.86
N LEU A 304 16.89 -19.54 -6.59
CA LEU A 304 15.94 -18.63 -5.96
C LEU A 304 16.53 -17.22 -5.89
N SER A 305 15.79 -16.23 -6.36
CA SER A 305 16.09 -14.81 -6.17
C SER A 305 14.87 -14.06 -5.65
N PHE A 306 15.11 -12.91 -5.04
CA PHE A 306 14.07 -12.01 -4.56
C PHE A 306 14.23 -10.64 -5.22
N ASP A 307 13.10 -9.96 -5.43
CA ASP A 307 13.10 -8.53 -5.75
C ASP A 307 12.95 -7.72 -4.45
N GLU A 308 12.67 -6.42 -4.56
CA GLU A 308 12.53 -5.52 -3.42
C GLU A 308 11.40 -5.99 -2.49
N ALA A 309 11.77 -6.33 -1.26
CA ALA A 309 10.86 -6.80 -0.23
C ALA A 309 10.48 -5.66 0.72
N SER A 310 9.26 -5.71 1.22
CA SER A 310 8.69 -4.71 2.12
C SER A 310 7.95 -5.38 3.26
N ALA A 311 7.98 -4.73 4.42
CA ALA A 311 7.29 -5.21 5.61
C ALA A 311 5.92 -4.53 5.73
N GLY A 312 4.95 -5.28 6.24
CA GLY A 312 3.63 -4.78 6.59
C GLY A 312 3.65 -4.00 7.90
N VAL A 313 2.51 -3.43 8.26
CA VAL A 313 2.33 -2.73 9.53
C VAL A 313 1.22 -3.38 10.35
N ALA A 314 1.35 -3.25 11.66
CA ALA A 314 0.27 -3.49 12.62
C ALA A 314 0.13 -2.17 13.41
N CYS A 315 -1.00 -1.48 13.32
CA CYS A 315 -1.21 -0.22 14.02
C CYS A 315 -1.21 -0.41 15.55
N ASN A 316 -0.81 0.61 16.31
CA ASN A 316 -0.91 0.54 17.76
C ASN A 316 -2.37 0.75 18.19
N LEU A 317 -3.01 -0.30 18.73
CA LEU A 317 -4.42 -0.29 19.13
C LEU A 317 -4.69 0.45 20.45
N ASP A 318 -3.64 0.87 21.16
CA ASP A 318 -3.73 1.68 22.39
C ASP A 318 -3.41 3.16 22.12
N SER A 319 -3.13 3.54 20.87
CA SER A 319 -2.73 4.92 20.56
C SER A 319 -3.92 5.88 20.54
N ARG A 320 -3.63 7.15 20.84
CA ARG A 320 -4.62 8.22 20.74
C ARG A 320 -5.17 8.34 19.32
N GLY A 321 -4.32 8.26 18.29
CA GLY A 321 -4.74 8.30 16.90
C GLY A 321 -5.75 7.21 16.57
N TYR A 322 -5.51 5.98 17.04
CA TYR A 322 -6.41 4.85 16.81
C TYR A 322 -7.79 5.07 17.45
N HIS A 323 -7.81 5.45 18.73
CA HIS A 323 -9.06 5.67 19.46
C HIS A 323 -9.89 6.81 18.87
N VAL A 324 -9.25 7.90 18.44
CA VAL A 324 -9.92 9.01 17.78
C VAL A 324 -10.49 8.58 16.42
N LEU A 325 -9.74 7.84 15.61
CA LEU A 325 -10.25 7.33 14.33
C LEU A 325 -11.45 6.41 14.53
N CYS A 326 -11.39 5.50 15.51
CA CYS A 326 -12.50 4.62 15.83
C CYS A 326 -13.73 5.40 16.28
N ASN A 327 -13.57 6.35 17.20
CA ASN A 327 -14.69 7.16 17.70
C ASN A 327 -15.30 8.02 16.60
N ALA A 328 -14.48 8.72 15.81
CA ALA A 328 -14.95 9.51 14.67
C ALA A 328 -15.70 8.64 13.65
N THR A 329 -15.16 7.46 13.32
CA THR A 329 -15.85 6.50 12.45
C THR A 329 -17.19 6.08 13.03
N LYS A 330 -17.24 5.75 14.33
CA LYS A 330 -18.48 5.32 14.99
C LYS A 330 -19.57 6.39 14.93
N GLU A 331 -19.21 7.64 15.16
CA GLU A 331 -20.16 8.75 15.17
C GLU A 331 -20.73 9.05 13.79
N VAL A 332 -19.92 8.94 12.74
CA VAL A 332 -20.31 9.27 11.36
C VAL A 332 -20.95 8.09 10.64
N VAL A 333 -20.33 6.91 10.72
CA VAL A 333 -20.73 5.68 10.02
C VAL A 333 -21.74 4.87 10.84
N GLY A 334 -21.88 5.16 12.13
CA GLY A 334 -22.79 4.49 13.07
C GLY A 334 -22.22 3.19 13.68
N HIS A 335 -21.11 2.68 13.16
CA HIS A 335 -20.44 1.48 13.67
C HIS A 335 -18.95 1.49 13.36
N VAL A 336 -18.20 0.63 14.03
CA VAL A 336 -16.76 0.43 13.80
C VAL A 336 -16.48 -1.06 13.73
N LYS A 337 -15.87 -1.48 12.62
CA LYS A 337 -15.43 -2.85 12.36
C LYS A 337 -14.04 -2.78 11.71
N PRO A 338 -12.99 -2.67 12.52
CA PRO A 338 -11.62 -2.64 12.01
C PRO A 338 -11.29 -3.93 11.24
N TYR A 339 -10.39 -3.82 10.27
CA TYR A 339 -9.94 -4.94 9.45
C TYR A 339 -8.44 -4.82 9.13
N SER A 340 -7.88 -5.87 8.55
CA SER A 340 -6.52 -5.83 7.98
C SER A 340 -6.52 -6.43 6.59
N ILE A 341 -5.61 -5.95 5.75
CA ILE A 341 -5.40 -6.45 4.38
C ILE A 341 -4.04 -7.13 4.30
N THR A 342 -3.90 -8.12 3.41
CA THR A 342 -2.60 -8.69 3.06
C THR A 342 -1.91 -7.92 1.93
N GLY A 343 -2.56 -6.87 1.41
CA GLY A 343 -1.93 -5.87 0.54
C GLY A 343 -0.88 -5.05 1.28
N THR A 344 0.01 -4.43 0.52
CA THR A 344 1.17 -3.72 1.05
C THR A 344 1.04 -2.25 0.72
N LEU A 345 1.14 -1.38 1.73
CA LEU A 345 1.35 0.04 1.52
C LEU A 345 2.84 0.32 1.71
N PRO A 346 3.49 1.07 0.81
CA PRO A 346 4.89 1.43 0.96
C PRO A 346 5.05 2.42 2.12
N LEU A 347 6.24 2.47 2.73
CA LEU A 347 6.67 3.46 3.74
C LEU A 347 5.98 3.42 5.12
N ILE A 348 4.75 2.92 5.23
CA ILE A 348 4.00 2.90 6.51
C ILE A 348 4.75 2.17 7.62
N ARG A 349 5.50 1.13 7.27
CA ARG A 349 6.33 0.40 8.23
C ARG A 349 7.50 1.25 8.71
N ASP A 350 8.19 1.93 7.79
CA ASP A 350 9.32 2.79 8.11
C ASP A 350 8.87 3.98 8.97
N LEU A 351 7.71 4.57 8.66
CA LEU A 351 7.08 5.59 9.51
C LEU A 351 6.80 5.05 10.92
N LYS A 352 6.24 3.84 11.05
CA LYS A 352 6.01 3.27 12.36
C LYS A 352 7.33 3.03 13.13
N ASP A 353 8.35 2.48 12.47
CA ASP A 353 9.66 2.21 13.07
C ASP A 353 10.39 3.50 13.49
N GLU A 354 10.15 4.60 12.79
CA GLU A 354 10.62 5.95 13.13
C GLU A 354 9.85 6.61 14.30
N GLY A 355 8.82 5.94 14.83
CA GLY A 355 8.07 6.37 16.00
C GLY A 355 6.82 7.20 15.70
N PHE A 356 6.33 7.21 14.46
CA PHE A 356 5.07 7.87 14.13
C PHE A 356 3.87 7.05 14.63
N ASP A 357 2.84 7.73 15.14
CA ASP A 357 1.53 7.12 15.45
C ASP A 357 0.72 6.93 14.16
N VAL A 358 1.08 5.87 13.40
CA VAL A 358 0.49 5.56 12.09
C VAL A 358 -0.85 4.86 12.25
N GLN A 359 -1.89 5.47 11.70
CA GLN A 359 -3.23 4.95 11.56
C GLN A 359 -3.58 4.86 10.08
N THR A 360 -4.36 3.85 9.66
CA THR A 360 -4.72 3.74 8.24
C THR A 360 -6.23 3.60 8.04
N SER A 361 -6.75 4.21 6.99
CA SER A 361 -8.17 4.16 6.60
C SER A 361 -8.33 4.41 5.10
N GLY A 362 -9.48 4.05 4.54
CA GLY A 362 -9.89 4.44 3.19
C GLY A 362 -11.36 4.86 3.19
N TYR A 363 -11.89 5.28 2.04
CA TYR A 363 -13.30 5.59 1.79
C TYR A 363 -13.76 5.23 0.35
N GLY A 364 -13.00 4.38 -0.33
CA GLY A 364 -13.38 3.69 -1.57
C GLY A 364 -13.95 2.30 -1.29
N LEU A 365 -13.80 1.39 -2.25
CA LEU A 365 -14.32 0.02 -2.18
C LEU A 365 -13.29 -1.03 -2.54
N MET A 366 -12.94 -1.91 -1.59
CA MET A 366 -12.00 -3.01 -1.82
C MET A 366 -12.47 -3.94 -2.95
N ALA A 367 -13.78 -4.12 -3.12
CA ALA A 367 -14.37 -4.93 -4.18
C ALA A 367 -14.02 -4.47 -5.61
N THR A 368 -13.61 -3.22 -5.78
CA THR A 368 -13.24 -2.62 -7.07
C THR A 368 -11.79 -2.17 -7.14
N TYR A 369 -10.99 -2.44 -6.11
CA TYR A 369 -9.57 -2.05 -6.05
C TYR A 369 -8.78 -2.73 -7.18
N HIS A 370 -8.12 -1.94 -8.03
CA HIS A 370 -7.44 -2.37 -9.27
C HIS A 370 -8.33 -3.07 -10.30
N ALA A 371 -9.63 -3.19 -10.05
CA ALA A 371 -10.56 -3.91 -10.91
C ALA A 371 -10.88 -3.12 -12.19
N LYS A 372 -11.50 -3.81 -13.15
CA LYS A 372 -12.22 -3.17 -14.26
C LYS A 372 -13.45 -2.47 -13.72
N ASN A 373 -13.92 -1.43 -14.41
CA ASN A 373 -15.11 -0.67 -14.02
C ASN A 373 -15.05 -0.14 -12.59
N GLU A 374 -13.86 0.30 -12.15
CA GLU A 374 -13.65 0.85 -10.81
C GLU A 374 -14.61 2.00 -10.51
N TYR A 375 -15.15 2.00 -9.30
CA TYR A 375 -15.94 3.10 -8.77
C TYR A 375 -15.72 3.24 -7.26
N CYS A 376 -16.09 4.38 -6.70
CA CYS A 376 -16.35 4.56 -5.28
C CYS A 376 -17.80 5.03 -5.07
N LEU A 377 -18.25 5.05 -3.81
CA LEU A 377 -19.56 5.59 -3.46
C LEU A 377 -19.41 7.04 -3.00
N LEU A 378 -20.24 7.94 -3.54
CA LEU A 378 -20.28 9.32 -3.11
C LEU A 378 -20.65 9.42 -1.62
N THR A 379 -21.60 8.60 -1.15
CA THR A 379 -21.94 8.53 0.28
C THR A 379 -20.73 8.20 1.16
N ASP A 380 -19.87 7.30 0.71
CA ASP A 380 -18.70 6.84 1.47
C ASP A 380 -17.64 7.94 1.52
N MET A 381 -17.45 8.66 0.41
CA MET A 381 -16.60 9.84 0.34
C MET A 381 -17.12 10.96 1.25
N CYS A 382 -18.43 11.26 1.24
CA CYS A 382 -19.03 12.23 2.14
C CYS A 382 -18.82 11.85 3.61
N GLN A 383 -19.05 10.58 3.97
CA GLN A 383 -18.76 10.08 5.31
C GLN A 383 -17.27 10.19 5.65
N GLY A 384 -16.36 9.94 4.71
CA GLY A 384 -14.93 10.10 4.93
C GLY A 384 -14.51 11.53 5.24
N PHE A 385 -15.11 12.50 4.55
CA PHE A 385 -14.93 13.92 4.87
C PHE A 385 -15.39 14.22 6.30
N ASP A 386 -16.59 13.75 6.68
CA ASP A 386 -17.15 13.96 8.01
C ASP A 386 -16.27 13.31 9.10
N VAL A 387 -15.71 12.12 8.83
CA VAL A 387 -14.75 11.46 9.74
C VAL A 387 -13.50 12.32 9.91
N PHE A 388 -12.95 12.92 8.85
CA PHE A 388 -11.79 13.82 8.97
C PHE A 388 -12.09 15.04 9.85
N VAL A 389 -13.24 15.67 9.63
CA VAL A 389 -13.69 16.80 10.47
C VAL A 389 -13.85 16.37 11.91
N ARG A 390 -14.39 15.17 12.15
CA ARG A 390 -14.59 14.68 13.51
C ARG A 390 -13.28 14.29 14.20
N ILE A 391 -12.33 13.71 13.48
CA ILE A 391 -10.96 13.46 13.97
C ILE A 391 -10.34 14.79 14.42
N ILE A 392 -10.35 15.81 13.57
CA ILE A 392 -9.83 17.14 13.92
C ILE A 392 -10.50 17.63 15.21
N SER A 393 -11.84 17.69 15.23
CA SER A 393 -12.64 18.19 16.35
C SER A 393 -12.40 17.46 17.67
N GLN A 394 -12.21 16.14 17.65
CA GLN A 394 -11.91 15.36 18.85
C GLN A 394 -10.49 15.63 19.35
N LEU A 395 -9.53 15.78 18.44
CA LEU A 395 -8.16 16.08 18.82
C LEU A 395 -8.01 17.48 19.45
N GLU A 396 -8.94 18.40 19.20
CA GLU A 396 -8.91 19.76 19.77
C GLU A 396 -9.45 19.89 21.19
N GLN A 397 -10.29 18.94 21.61
CA GLN A 397 -10.98 18.99 22.90
C GLN A 397 -10.05 18.66 24.08
N ASP A 398 -8.83 18.20 23.80
CA ASP A 398 -7.78 17.84 24.77
C ASP A 398 -6.70 18.93 24.91
#